data_AF-A0A9D4VEW3-F1
#
_entry.id   AF-A0A9D4VEW3-F1
#
_cell.length_a   1.000
_cell.length_b   1.000
_cell.length_c   1.000
_cell.angle_alpha   90.00
_cell.angle_beta   90.00
_cell.angle_gamma   90.00
#
_symmetry.space_group_name_H-M   'P 1'
#
loop_
_entity.id
_entity.type
_entity.pdbx_description
1 polymer ?
#
loop_
_entity_poly.entity_id
_entity_poly.type
_entity_poly.pdbx_seq_one_letter_code
_entity_poly.pdbx_strand_id
1 'polypeptide(L)'
;MGFSDHGEPDPLTSMETGFLNGDITFADSNNLDHCIKYLNQSLVTFGFPAALDLLSNSPASVVRSCNCIYALLQQRQRDIEFRDSSNDQRQRLLSDMARLEAKVERLEAQLSAKERELSALTRAEQKAAAATKAQIEKLQQERDEFQRMAIGNQQVRTQQIHEMKKKEKDYMKLQEKLNQVLMEKKKESKASMEILNLLQKEGRQRGTWNGKKADGDFYKMIVDAYEAKKQELMTENAELRAVLRTTQMEMRDFLNASSCASKNGGSNGISDIEPPPTPLGGRTDIFDLPFHMARDQIEQSLRVKMASIKERILELQDTQKSSEMACEASERELELEAQLVEARSIIQEQASIMSKHAIKKDNSRGVVGHLGVEREGILSSAEENRAVLQERTKELAAERSALRKMAIELDKERSEMDKAKLKYEEEQASWASTLKSWAPGRVNGVVFNSSEDLRQDAQNKRPLYRVPEGCVWFFYG
;
A
#
# COMPACT_ATOMS: atom_id res chain seq x y z
N MET A 1 -5.53 36.12 33.19
CA MET A 1 -5.72 37.39 32.45
C MET A 1 -6.94 37.19 31.58
N GLY A 2 -8.03 37.83 31.97
CA GLY A 2 -9.30 37.73 31.26
C GLY A 2 -9.21 38.46 29.91
N PHE A 3 -9.83 37.86 28.90
CA PHE A 3 -10.31 38.59 27.73
C PHE A 3 -11.78 38.27 27.58
N SER A 4 -12.53 39.35 27.53
CA SER A 4 -13.95 39.44 27.78
C SER A 4 -14.76 38.87 26.63
N ASP A 5 -15.74 38.08 27.03
CA ASP A 5 -16.94 37.70 26.31
C ASP A 5 -17.70 38.98 25.90
N HIS A 6 -17.68 39.30 24.61
CA HIS A 6 -18.57 40.28 23.99
C HIS A 6 -19.56 39.52 23.13
N GLY A 7 -20.63 39.04 23.77
CA GLY A 7 -21.86 38.69 23.08
C GLY A 7 -22.43 39.93 22.41
N GLU A 8 -22.34 40.00 21.09
CA GLU A 8 -23.21 40.85 20.28
C GLU A 8 -24.65 40.33 20.42
N PRO A 9 -25.63 41.18 20.75
CA PRO A 9 -27.02 40.79 20.66
C PRO A 9 -27.45 40.82 19.18
N ASP A 10 -27.82 39.66 18.65
CA ASP A 10 -28.53 39.51 17.39
C ASP A 10 -29.75 40.45 17.33
N PRO A 11 -29.91 41.31 16.30
CA PRO A 11 -31.08 42.15 16.14
C PRO A 11 -32.24 41.43 15.41
N LEU A 12 -32.31 40.10 15.50
CA LEU A 12 -33.30 39.27 14.80
C LEU A 12 -34.27 38.61 15.79
N THR A 13 -34.92 39.41 16.63
CA THR A 13 -36.06 38.92 17.42
C THR A 13 -37.12 40.01 17.59
N SER A 14 -37.67 40.52 16.48
CA SER A 14 -39.02 41.11 16.46
C SER A 14 -39.39 41.56 15.06
N MET A 15 -39.88 40.64 14.23
CA MET A 15 -40.92 40.95 13.26
C MET A 15 -41.80 39.71 13.05
N GLU A 16 -42.24 39.08 14.13
CA GLU A 16 -43.59 38.50 14.10
C GLU A 16 -44.56 39.67 14.02
N THR A 17 -44.81 40.13 12.79
CA THR A 17 -46.00 40.93 12.49
C THR A 17 -47.18 39.97 12.36
N GLY A 18 -47.50 39.32 13.47
CA GLY A 18 -48.89 39.00 13.75
C GLY A 18 -49.61 40.33 13.82
N PHE A 19 -50.25 40.73 12.73
CA PHE A 19 -51.19 41.83 12.73
C PHE A 19 -52.34 41.44 13.67
N LEU A 20 -52.17 41.84 14.92
CA LEU A 20 -53.23 41.98 15.90
C LEU A 20 -54.28 42.91 15.28
N ASN A 21 -55.44 42.32 14.96
CA ASN A 21 -56.69 43.05 14.78
C ASN A 21 -57.04 43.75 16.10
N GLY A 22 -56.45 44.93 16.33
CA GLY A 22 -56.87 45.90 17.32
C GLY A 22 -57.25 47.18 16.60
N ASP A 23 -58.47 47.67 16.84
CA ASP A 23 -59.12 48.78 16.14
C ASP A 23 -58.30 50.08 16.12
N ILE A 24 -57.48 50.26 15.07
CA ILE A 24 -56.92 51.57 14.73
C ILE A 24 -57.94 52.28 13.86
N THR A 25 -58.85 53.01 14.50
CA THR A 25 -59.90 53.76 13.80
C THR A 25 -59.29 55.02 13.16
N PHE A 26 -58.89 54.92 11.90
CA PHE A 26 -58.24 56.00 11.15
C PHE A 26 -59.17 57.20 10.87
N ALA A 27 -60.48 56.98 10.72
CA ALA A 27 -61.45 58.04 10.43
C ALA A 27 -62.72 57.89 11.28
N ASP A 28 -63.26 59.01 11.75
CA ASP A 28 -64.53 59.15 12.45
C ASP A 28 -65.35 60.34 11.90
N SER A 29 -66.55 60.56 12.41
CA SER A 29 -67.44 61.64 11.95
C SER A 29 -66.91 63.05 12.19
N ASN A 30 -65.98 63.22 13.15
CA ASN A 30 -65.45 64.52 13.55
C ASN A 30 -64.19 64.90 12.77
N ASN A 31 -63.46 63.91 12.20
CA ASN A 31 -62.20 64.12 11.51
C ASN A 31 -62.23 63.81 9.99
N LEU A 32 -63.39 63.43 9.45
CA LEU A 32 -63.54 62.95 8.08
C LEU A 32 -62.93 63.87 7.01
N ASP A 33 -63.18 65.17 7.07
CA ASP A 33 -62.64 66.14 6.10
C ASP A 33 -61.10 66.21 6.12
N HIS A 34 -60.51 66.07 7.32
CA HIS A 34 -59.07 66.07 7.48
C HIS A 34 -58.47 64.74 6.96
N CYS A 35 -59.12 63.61 7.23
CA CYS A 35 -58.70 62.30 6.75
C CYS A 35 -58.78 62.20 5.22
N ILE A 36 -59.83 62.73 4.58
CA ILE A 36 -59.95 62.77 3.11
C ILE A 36 -58.85 63.64 2.49
N LYS A 37 -58.54 64.80 3.07
CA LYS A 37 -57.43 65.66 2.61
C LYS A 37 -56.09 64.94 2.76
N TYR A 38 -55.85 64.30 3.89
CA TYR A 38 -54.62 63.53 4.14
C TYR A 38 -54.47 62.38 3.15
N LEU A 39 -55.51 61.56 2.95
CA LEU A 39 -55.50 60.46 1.98
C LEU A 39 -55.17 60.95 0.57
N ASN A 40 -55.85 62.00 0.11
CA ASN A 40 -55.60 62.56 -1.22
C ASN A 40 -54.16 63.08 -1.34
N GLN A 41 -53.62 63.73 -0.31
CA GLN A 41 -52.21 64.17 -0.29
C GLN A 41 -51.25 62.98 -0.36
N SER A 42 -51.45 61.97 0.50
CA SER A 42 -50.62 60.76 0.52
C SER A 42 -50.67 60.01 -0.81
N LEU A 43 -51.84 59.94 -1.46
CA LEU A 43 -51.98 59.31 -2.76
C LEU A 43 -51.13 59.99 -3.83
N VAL A 44 -51.13 61.33 -3.88
CA VAL A 44 -50.22 62.07 -4.77
C VAL A 44 -48.77 61.73 -4.44
N THR A 45 -48.39 61.75 -3.16
CA THR A 45 -47.01 61.47 -2.73
C THR A 45 -46.55 60.07 -3.16
N PHE A 46 -47.43 59.06 -3.09
CA PHE A 46 -47.15 57.70 -3.54
C PHE A 46 -47.35 57.48 -5.05
N GLY A 47 -47.58 58.55 -5.82
CA GLY A 47 -47.67 58.50 -7.28
C GLY A 47 -49.03 58.03 -7.82
N PHE A 48 -50.08 58.01 -7.00
CA PHE A 48 -51.44 57.71 -7.41
C PHE A 48 -52.20 58.99 -7.84
N PRO A 49 -53.14 58.88 -8.79
CA PRO A 49 -53.98 60.01 -9.17
C PRO A 49 -54.90 60.42 -8.00
N ALA A 50 -54.77 61.65 -7.52
CA ALA A 50 -55.58 62.16 -6.42
C ALA A 50 -56.93 62.72 -6.88
N ALA A 51 -57.98 61.98 -6.55
CA ALA A 51 -59.37 62.43 -6.55
C ALA A 51 -60.25 61.39 -5.83
N LEU A 52 -59.90 60.98 -4.60
CA LEU A 52 -60.87 60.31 -3.73
C LEU A 52 -61.91 61.35 -3.33
N ASP A 53 -63.00 61.36 -4.09
CA ASP A 53 -64.14 62.25 -3.94
C ASP A 53 -65.33 61.39 -3.48
N LEU A 54 -65.20 60.91 -2.24
CA LEU A 54 -66.10 59.93 -1.63
C LEU A 54 -67.49 60.51 -1.31
N LEU A 55 -67.62 61.84 -1.32
CA LEU A 55 -68.85 62.57 -0.99
C LEU A 55 -69.58 63.10 -2.24
N SER A 56 -69.04 62.86 -3.44
CA SER A 56 -69.63 63.37 -4.68
C SER A 56 -70.70 62.45 -5.26
N ASN A 57 -71.80 63.07 -5.68
CA ASN A 57 -72.90 62.40 -6.39
C ASN A 57 -72.68 62.36 -7.91
N SER A 58 -71.52 62.84 -8.40
CA SER A 58 -71.19 62.82 -9.83
C SER A 58 -70.65 61.45 -10.24
N PRO A 59 -71.26 60.76 -11.21
CA PRO A 59 -70.77 59.46 -11.70
C PRO A 59 -69.29 59.50 -12.12
N ALA A 60 -68.83 60.62 -12.68
CA ALA A 60 -67.44 60.79 -13.10
C ALA A 60 -66.45 60.85 -11.92
N SER A 61 -66.84 61.46 -10.80
CA SER A 61 -66.03 61.50 -9.57
C SER A 61 -65.94 60.14 -8.88
N VAL A 62 -67.07 59.41 -8.85
CA VAL A 62 -67.13 58.04 -8.30
C VAL A 62 -66.24 57.09 -9.11
N VAL A 63 -66.29 57.13 -10.45
CA VAL A 63 -65.43 56.31 -11.31
C VAL A 63 -63.94 56.57 -11.07
N ARG A 64 -63.52 57.84 -10.91
CA ARG A 64 -62.12 58.16 -10.59
C ARG A 64 -61.69 57.60 -9.23
N SER A 65 -62.57 57.71 -8.23
CA SER A 65 -62.33 57.13 -6.90
C SER A 65 -62.19 55.62 -6.96
N CYS A 66 -63.09 54.92 -7.66
CA CYS A 66 -63.02 53.47 -7.86
C CYS A 66 -61.73 53.03 -8.58
N ASN A 67 -61.32 53.73 -9.63
CA ASN A 67 -60.08 53.41 -10.35
C ASN A 67 -58.84 53.63 -9.48
N CYS A 68 -58.83 54.67 -8.63
CA CYS A 68 -57.75 54.90 -7.68
C CYS A 68 -57.67 53.77 -6.64
N ILE A 69 -58.82 53.39 -6.07
CA ILE A 69 -58.90 52.25 -5.13
C ILE A 69 -58.45 50.94 -5.80
N TYR A 70 -58.87 50.71 -7.05
CA TYR A 70 -58.45 49.53 -7.82
C TYR A 70 -56.93 49.53 -8.07
N ALA A 71 -56.33 50.68 -8.40
CA ALA A 71 -54.89 50.81 -8.55
C ALA A 71 -54.12 50.50 -7.25
N LEU A 72 -54.64 50.93 -6.09
CA LEU A 72 -54.07 50.60 -4.78
C LEU A 72 -54.12 49.09 -4.50
N LEU A 73 -55.25 48.45 -4.78
CA LEU A 73 -55.39 47.00 -4.61
C LEU A 73 -54.45 46.24 -5.54
N GLN A 74 -54.33 46.67 -6.79
CA GLN A 74 -53.42 46.06 -7.77
C GLN A 74 -51.94 46.26 -7.40
N GLN A 75 -51.57 47.44 -6.89
CA GLN A 75 -50.22 47.67 -6.37
C GLN A 75 -49.95 46.76 -5.17
N ARG A 76 -50.88 46.69 -4.20
CA ARG A 76 -50.72 45.81 -3.02
C ARG A 76 -50.57 44.34 -3.40
N GLN A 77 -51.32 43.86 -4.39
CA GLN A 77 -51.20 42.49 -4.89
C GLN A 77 -49.81 42.24 -5.47
N ARG A 78 -49.31 43.14 -6.32
CA ARG A 78 -47.95 43.05 -6.89
C ARG A 78 -46.86 43.15 -5.83
N ASP A 79 -47.03 44.00 -4.81
CA ASP A 79 -46.07 44.16 -3.72
C ASP A 79 -46.00 42.89 -2.86
N ILE A 80 -47.15 42.25 -2.59
CA ILE A 80 -47.21 40.95 -1.90
C ILE A 80 -46.48 39.89 -2.73
N GLU A 81 -46.81 39.75 -4.02
CA GLU A 81 -46.17 38.77 -4.91
C GLU A 81 -44.64 38.98 -5.01
N PHE A 82 -44.20 40.23 -5.12
CA PHE A 82 -42.78 40.56 -5.13
C PHE A 82 -42.09 40.20 -3.81
N ARG A 83 -42.72 40.54 -2.69
CA ARG A 83 -42.20 40.25 -1.35
C ARG A 83 -42.14 38.74 -1.10
N ASP A 84 -43.16 38.00 -1.51
CA ASP A 84 -43.23 36.54 -1.35
C ASP A 84 -42.17 35.86 -2.21
N SER A 85 -42.02 36.26 -3.47
CA SER A 85 -40.94 35.79 -4.36
C SER A 85 -39.53 36.08 -3.81
N SER A 86 -39.32 37.28 -3.27
CA SER A 86 -38.06 37.67 -2.65
C SER A 86 -37.78 36.85 -1.38
N ASN A 87 -38.81 36.59 -0.56
CA ASN A 87 -38.70 35.74 0.63
C ASN A 87 -38.38 34.29 0.26
N ASP A 88 -39.02 33.74 -0.76
CA ASP A 88 -38.73 32.39 -1.26
C ASP A 88 -37.29 32.27 -1.74
N GLN A 89 -36.80 33.28 -2.49
CA GLN A 89 -35.40 33.32 -2.91
C GLN A 89 -34.45 33.39 -1.71
N ARG A 90 -34.76 34.22 -0.72
CA ARG A 90 -33.97 34.33 0.52
C ARG A 90 -33.91 33.00 1.26
N GLN A 91 -35.02 32.28 1.40
CA GLN A 91 -35.06 30.98 2.08
C GLN A 91 -34.27 29.90 1.33
N ARG A 92 -34.32 29.90 -0.01
CA ARG A 92 -33.48 29.03 -0.84
C ARG A 92 -32.00 29.30 -0.62
N LEU A 93 -31.59 30.58 -0.65
CA LEU A 93 -30.20 30.97 -0.43
C LEU A 93 -29.71 30.60 0.98
N LEU A 94 -30.53 30.79 2.01
CA LEU A 94 -30.19 30.36 3.38
C LEU A 94 -29.99 28.85 3.47
N SER A 95 -30.82 28.07 2.79
CA SER A 95 -30.69 26.61 2.73
C SER A 95 -29.42 26.18 1.98
N ASP A 96 -29.10 26.85 0.87
CA ASP A 96 -27.87 26.61 0.12
C ASP A 96 -26.63 26.99 0.92
N MET A 97 -26.68 28.10 1.66
CA MET A 97 -25.60 28.56 2.55
C MET A 97 -25.32 27.52 3.63
N ALA A 98 -26.35 27.08 4.37
CA ALA A 98 -26.22 26.05 5.39
C ALA A 98 -25.63 24.73 4.85
N ARG A 99 -26.03 24.33 3.63
CA ARG A 99 -25.48 23.16 2.94
C ARG A 99 -24.00 23.34 2.59
N LEU A 100 -23.61 24.53 2.14
CA LEU A 100 -22.22 24.83 1.81
C LEU A 100 -21.35 24.90 3.07
N GLU A 101 -21.85 25.51 4.15
CA GLU A 101 -21.18 25.56 5.45
C GLU A 101 -20.89 24.16 5.99
N ALA A 102 -21.89 23.27 6.01
CA ALA A 102 -21.70 21.88 6.42
C ALA A 102 -20.68 21.12 5.54
N LYS A 103 -20.61 21.44 4.25
CA LYS A 103 -19.62 20.87 3.34
C LYS A 103 -18.21 21.38 3.66
N VAL A 104 -18.07 22.68 3.97
CA VAL A 104 -16.79 23.28 4.35
C VAL A 104 -16.29 22.64 5.64
N GLU A 105 -17.11 22.54 6.69
CA GLU A 105 -16.72 21.90 7.96
C GLU A 105 -16.25 20.45 7.75
N ARG A 106 -16.95 19.68 6.91
CA ARG A 106 -16.56 18.31 6.57
C ARG A 106 -15.20 18.27 5.86
N LEU A 107 -14.97 19.17 4.91
CA LEU A 107 -13.70 19.22 4.17
C LEU A 107 -12.54 19.66 5.07
N GLU A 108 -12.76 20.59 5.98
CA GLU A 108 -11.77 21.01 6.99
C GLU A 108 -11.41 19.86 7.94
N ALA A 109 -12.40 19.08 8.39
CA ALA A 109 -12.15 17.89 9.20
C ALA A 109 -11.34 16.83 8.44
N GLN A 110 -11.64 16.61 7.16
CA GLN A 110 -10.86 15.71 6.30
C GLN A 110 -9.43 16.21 6.08
N LEU A 111 -9.25 17.51 5.86
CA LEU A 111 -7.93 18.13 5.70
C LEU A 111 -7.09 17.92 6.96
N SER A 112 -7.65 18.22 8.15
CA SER A 112 -6.94 18.02 9.42
C SER A 112 -6.60 16.54 9.66
N ALA A 113 -7.48 15.62 9.28
CA ALA A 113 -7.18 14.18 9.35
C ALA A 113 -6.02 13.80 8.43
N LYS A 114 -6.02 14.29 7.18
CA LYS A 114 -4.96 14.02 6.20
C LYS A 114 -3.62 14.64 6.60
N GLU A 115 -3.62 15.83 7.20
CA GLU A 115 -2.40 16.44 7.75
C GLU A 115 -1.79 15.59 8.88
N ARG A 116 -2.63 15.03 9.75
CA ARG A 116 -2.17 14.11 10.81
C ARG A 116 -1.62 12.82 10.22
N GLU A 117 -2.30 12.22 9.26
CA GLU A 117 -1.83 11.01 8.54
C GLU A 117 -0.48 11.27 7.85
N LEU A 118 -0.34 12.38 7.12
CA LEU A 118 0.92 12.77 6.50
C LEU A 118 2.03 12.92 7.53
N SER A 119 1.77 13.59 8.65
CA SER A 119 2.77 13.74 9.72
C SER A 119 3.21 12.38 10.32
N ALA A 120 2.28 11.42 10.43
CA ALA A 120 2.57 10.08 10.92
C ALA A 120 3.40 9.29 9.90
N LEU A 121 3.05 9.36 8.63
CA LEU A 121 3.78 8.72 7.53
C LEU A 121 5.20 9.27 7.42
N THR A 122 5.40 10.58 7.47
CA THR A 122 6.73 11.20 7.43
C THR A 122 7.61 10.73 8.60
N ARG A 123 7.05 10.60 9.81
CA ARG A 123 7.80 10.07 10.97
C ARG A 123 8.16 8.59 10.80
N ALA A 124 7.23 7.79 10.26
CA ALA A 124 7.48 6.38 9.97
C ALA A 124 8.57 6.20 8.91
N GLU A 125 8.53 7.00 7.86
CA GLU A 125 9.55 7.04 6.80
C GLU A 125 10.92 7.44 7.36
N GLN A 126 11.00 8.50 8.16
CA GLN A 126 12.25 8.93 8.79
C GLN A 126 12.86 7.82 9.68
N LYS A 127 12.01 7.11 10.44
CA LYS A 127 12.45 5.98 11.27
C LYS A 127 12.95 4.81 10.40
N ALA A 128 12.25 4.49 9.32
CA ALA A 128 12.67 3.43 8.39
C ALA A 128 13.99 3.79 7.70
N ALA A 129 14.15 5.04 7.24
CA ALA A 129 15.39 5.52 6.64
C ALA A 129 16.57 5.43 7.61
N ALA A 130 16.38 5.82 8.88
CA ALA A 130 17.40 5.69 9.91
C ALA A 130 17.78 4.22 10.18
N ALA A 131 16.79 3.32 10.23
CA ALA A 131 17.04 1.89 10.42
C ALA A 131 17.84 1.29 9.24
N THR A 132 17.46 1.64 8.00
CA THR A 132 18.18 1.20 6.80
C THR A 132 19.62 1.73 6.80
N LYS A 133 19.82 3.00 7.19
CA LYS A 133 21.16 3.59 7.30
C LYS A 133 22.02 2.84 8.33
N ALA A 134 21.47 2.54 9.51
CA ALA A 134 22.17 1.77 10.54
C ALA A 134 22.56 0.36 10.04
N GLN A 135 21.67 -0.29 9.28
CA GLN A 135 21.96 -1.59 8.69
C GLN A 135 23.07 -1.53 7.62
N ILE A 136 23.08 -0.48 6.81
CA ILE A 136 24.15 -0.24 5.83
C ILE A 136 25.50 -0.06 6.55
N GLU A 137 25.54 0.74 7.61
CA GLU A 137 26.76 0.96 8.41
C GLU A 137 27.26 -0.35 9.04
N LYS A 138 26.35 -1.19 9.57
CA LYS A 138 26.70 -2.50 10.11
C LYS A 138 27.31 -3.42 9.05
N LEU A 139 26.69 -3.51 7.88
CA LEU A 139 27.21 -4.31 6.77
C LEU A 139 28.58 -3.80 6.27
N GLN A 140 28.79 -2.49 6.27
CA GLN A 140 30.09 -1.90 5.95
C GLN A 140 31.18 -2.31 6.96
N GLN A 141 30.85 -2.29 8.26
CA GLN A 141 31.77 -2.73 9.32
C GLN A 141 32.10 -4.22 9.19
N GLU A 142 31.10 -5.07 9.00
CA GLU A 142 31.29 -6.51 8.80
C GLU A 142 32.19 -6.77 7.57
N ARG A 143 31.93 -6.09 6.45
CA ARG A 143 32.78 -6.16 5.25
C ARG A 143 34.23 -5.76 5.54
N ASP A 144 34.47 -4.67 6.28
CA ASP A 144 35.82 -4.23 6.65
C ASP A 144 36.55 -5.22 7.57
N GLU A 145 35.82 -5.87 8.46
CA GLU A 145 36.35 -6.92 9.33
C GLU A 145 36.71 -8.18 8.52
N PHE A 146 35.84 -8.62 7.62
CA PHE A 146 36.13 -9.73 6.70
C PHE A 146 37.36 -9.42 5.83
N GLN A 147 37.47 -8.21 5.31
CA GLN A 147 38.63 -7.80 4.52
C GLN A 147 39.92 -7.84 5.35
N ARG A 148 39.91 -7.34 6.59
CA ARG A 148 41.05 -7.44 7.51
C ARG A 148 41.43 -8.89 7.81
N MET A 149 40.47 -9.75 8.09
CA MET A 149 40.70 -11.18 8.33
C MET A 149 41.28 -11.89 7.09
N ALA A 150 40.78 -11.57 5.89
CA ALA A 150 41.28 -12.15 4.65
C ALA A 150 42.75 -11.80 4.41
N ILE A 151 43.12 -10.52 4.60
CA ILE A 151 44.51 -10.06 4.51
C ILE A 151 45.39 -10.78 5.56
N GLY A 152 44.92 -10.87 6.81
CA GLY A 152 45.62 -11.57 7.89
C GLY A 152 45.84 -13.06 7.58
N ASN A 153 44.81 -13.74 7.05
CA ASN A 153 44.91 -15.15 6.65
C ASN A 153 45.95 -15.33 5.53
N GLN A 154 45.96 -14.42 4.55
CA GLN A 154 46.92 -14.46 3.45
C GLN A 154 48.36 -14.24 3.94
N GLN A 155 48.58 -13.37 4.92
CA GLN A 155 49.89 -13.19 5.57
C GLN A 155 50.34 -14.46 6.29
N VAL A 156 49.47 -15.08 7.09
CA VAL A 156 49.76 -16.34 7.80
C VAL A 156 50.10 -17.47 6.82
N ARG A 157 49.33 -17.62 5.73
CA ARG A 157 49.64 -18.61 4.67
C ARG A 157 51.02 -18.36 4.08
N THR A 158 51.35 -17.12 3.78
CA THR A 158 52.66 -16.75 3.23
C THR A 158 53.79 -17.11 4.21
N GLN A 159 53.60 -16.81 5.50
CA GLN A 159 54.56 -17.17 6.55
C GLN A 159 54.73 -18.70 6.70
N GLN A 160 53.63 -19.45 6.70
CA GLN A 160 53.65 -20.92 6.74
C GLN A 160 54.40 -21.51 5.53
N ILE A 161 54.19 -20.97 4.33
CA ILE A 161 54.93 -21.38 3.12
C ILE A 161 56.44 -21.16 3.30
N HIS A 162 56.86 -20.02 3.87
CA HIS A 162 58.27 -19.74 4.12
C HIS A 162 58.88 -20.70 5.15
N GLU A 163 58.16 -20.99 6.24
CA GLU A 163 58.62 -21.97 7.24
C GLU A 163 58.73 -23.39 6.66
N MET A 164 57.75 -23.81 5.85
CA MET A 164 57.78 -25.10 5.17
C MET A 164 59.00 -25.21 4.24
N LYS A 165 59.25 -24.19 3.41
CA LYS A 165 60.45 -24.14 2.54
C LYS A 165 61.76 -24.19 3.33
N LYS A 166 61.81 -23.60 4.52
CA LYS A 166 62.99 -23.66 5.40
C LYS A 166 63.19 -25.10 5.91
N LYS A 167 62.13 -25.74 6.40
CA LYS A 167 62.17 -27.14 6.87
C LYS A 167 62.52 -28.10 5.74
N GLU A 168 62.00 -27.90 4.54
CA GLU A 168 62.37 -28.69 3.35
C GLU A 168 63.85 -28.58 3.02
N LYS A 169 64.44 -27.38 3.08
CA LYS A 169 65.89 -27.18 2.89
C LYS A 169 66.72 -27.88 3.96
N ASP A 170 66.30 -27.83 5.21
CA ASP A 170 67.01 -28.51 6.31
C ASP A 170 66.87 -30.04 6.21
N TYR A 171 65.71 -30.53 5.77
CA TYR A 171 65.48 -31.94 5.47
C TYR A 171 66.38 -32.43 4.32
N MET A 172 66.49 -31.67 3.23
CA MET A 172 67.39 -31.97 2.11
C MET A 172 68.85 -32.09 2.60
N LYS A 173 69.33 -31.13 3.41
CA LYS A 173 70.69 -31.19 3.98
C LYS A 173 70.89 -32.41 4.90
N LEU A 174 69.88 -32.77 5.70
CA LEU A 174 69.96 -33.95 6.57
C LEU A 174 69.99 -35.24 5.75
N GLN A 175 69.17 -35.30 4.69
CA GLN A 175 69.15 -36.40 3.74
C GLN A 175 70.48 -36.55 3.02
N GLU A 176 71.11 -35.45 2.59
CA GLU A 176 72.47 -35.43 2.03
C GLU A 176 73.50 -35.98 3.01
N LYS A 177 73.50 -35.52 4.27
CA LYS A 177 74.40 -36.02 5.32
C LYS A 177 74.18 -37.51 5.61
N LEU A 178 72.94 -37.97 5.65
CA LEU A 178 72.63 -39.39 5.84
C LEU A 178 73.18 -40.21 4.68
N ASN A 179 72.97 -39.77 3.44
CA ASN A 179 73.53 -40.43 2.26
C ASN A 179 75.06 -40.44 2.28
N GLN A 180 75.70 -39.35 2.70
CA GLN A 180 77.14 -39.27 2.91
C GLN A 180 77.62 -40.34 3.90
N VAL A 181 77.02 -40.42 5.09
CA VAL A 181 77.35 -41.43 6.10
C VAL A 181 77.10 -42.85 5.59
N LEU A 182 76.02 -43.09 4.84
CA LEU A 182 75.74 -44.39 4.23
C LEU A 182 76.81 -44.77 3.20
N MET A 183 77.29 -43.82 2.40
CA MET A 183 78.36 -44.03 1.42
C MET A 183 79.72 -44.23 2.09
N GLU A 184 80.02 -43.49 3.15
CA GLU A 184 81.22 -43.65 3.99
C GLU A 184 81.23 -45.02 4.67
N LYS A 185 80.09 -45.46 5.25
CA LYS A 185 79.93 -46.81 5.81
C LYS A 185 80.09 -47.91 4.77
N LYS A 186 79.63 -47.69 3.54
CA LYS A 186 79.85 -48.62 2.41
C LYS A 186 81.32 -48.68 1.98
N LYS A 187 82.08 -47.58 2.16
CA LYS A 187 83.52 -47.48 1.88
C LYS A 187 84.36 -48.09 3.02
N GLU A 188 84.02 -47.85 4.28
CA GLU A 188 84.63 -48.48 5.46
C GLU A 188 84.34 -49.98 5.52
N SER A 189 83.18 -50.44 5.03
CA SER A 189 82.92 -51.88 4.87
C SER A 189 83.84 -52.57 3.85
N LYS A 190 84.56 -51.82 3.01
CA LYS A 190 85.62 -52.35 2.13
C LYS A 190 87.03 -52.20 2.73
N ALA A 191 87.17 -51.48 3.83
CA ALA A 191 88.44 -51.27 4.52
C ALA A 191 88.22 -51.05 6.01
N SER A 192 87.97 -52.11 6.78
CA SER A 192 88.43 -52.21 8.17
C SER A 192 88.34 -53.63 8.72
N MET A 193 89.50 -54.06 9.21
CA MET A 193 89.76 -55.17 10.12
C MET A 193 88.97 -54.97 11.43
N GLU A 194 88.30 -56.02 11.89
CA GLU A 194 87.63 -56.09 13.18
C GLU A 194 88.61 -55.84 14.33
N ILE A 195 88.31 -54.89 15.20
CA ILE A 195 88.89 -54.82 16.55
C ILE A 195 87.75 -54.87 17.56
N LEU A 196 87.77 -55.96 18.30
CA LEU A 196 86.93 -56.31 19.44
C LEU A 196 87.39 -55.54 20.69
N ASN A 197 86.41 -54.91 21.36
CA ASN A 197 86.35 -54.49 22.76
C ASN A 197 87.50 -53.61 23.33
N LEU A 198 87.13 -52.48 23.94
CA LEU A 198 87.08 -52.33 25.42
C LEU A 198 86.75 -50.89 25.85
N LEU A 199 85.98 -50.80 26.95
CA LEU A 199 85.89 -49.70 27.94
C LEU A 199 85.10 -48.45 27.47
N GLN A 200 84.35 -47.71 28.29
CA GLN A 200 84.07 -47.71 29.72
C GLN A 200 82.85 -46.80 29.93
N LYS A 201 82.23 -46.89 31.12
CA LYS A 201 81.16 -46.03 31.66
C LYS A 201 81.49 -44.53 31.48
N GLU A 202 80.55 -43.59 31.41
CA GLU A 202 79.71 -43.15 32.54
C GLU A 202 78.73 -42.03 32.14
N GLY A 203 77.59 -41.97 32.83
CA GLY A 203 76.94 -40.71 33.20
C GLY A 203 76.22 -39.91 32.11
N ARG A 204 74.93 -40.22 31.89
CA ARG A 204 73.85 -39.22 31.99
C ARG A 204 72.51 -39.92 31.96
N GLN A 205 71.64 -39.52 32.88
CA GLN A 205 70.30 -40.04 33.03
C GLN A 205 69.56 -40.06 31.69
N ARG A 206 69.22 -41.27 31.23
CA ARG A 206 68.10 -41.45 30.30
C ARG A 206 66.84 -41.08 31.06
N GLY A 207 66.19 -40.02 30.62
CA GLY A 207 64.84 -39.68 31.06
C GLY A 207 63.96 -40.92 30.93
N THR A 208 63.31 -41.27 32.03
CA THR A 208 62.25 -42.27 32.11
C THR A 208 61.15 -41.85 31.12
N TRP A 209 61.14 -42.45 29.93
CA TRP A 209 60.02 -42.32 29.00
C TRP A 209 58.85 -43.14 29.57
N ASN A 210 58.07 -42.52 30.45
CA ASN A 210 56.84 -43.10 30.97
C ASN A 210 55.75 -43.04 29.88
N GLY A 211 55.74 -44.00 28.95
CA GLY A 211 54.67 -44.15 27.95
C GLY A 211 53.27 -44.30 28.58
N LYS A 212 53.20 -44.80 29.82
CA LYS A 212 51.94 -44.91 30.59
C LYS A 212 51.25 -43.57 30.88
N LYS A 213 51.98 -42.44 30.91
CA LYS A 213 51.37 -41.11 31.09
C LYS A 213 50.83 -40.54 29.78
N ALA A 214 51.55 -40.72 28.67
CA ALA A 214 51.14 -40.23 27.36
C ALA A 214 49.84 -40.89 26.87
N ASP A 215 49.69 -42.20 27.08
CA ASP A 215 48.44 -42.90 26.74
C ASP A 215 47.28 -42.42 27.63
N GLY A 216 47.53 -42.23 28.93
CA GLY A 216 46.54 -41.70 29.87
C GLY A 216 46.06 -40.30 29.52
N ASP A 217 46.97 -39.42 29.10
CA ASP A 217 46.66 -38.06 28.63
C ASP A 217 45.88 -38.09 27.31
N PHE A 218 46.14 -39.07 26.43
CA PHE A 218 45.41 -39.26 25.17
C PHE A 218 43.97 -39.72 25.40
N TYR A 219 43.76 -40.71 26.26
CA TYR A 219 42.41 -41.14 26.66
C TYR A 219 41.65 -40.01 27.36
N LYS A 220 42.34 -39.25 28.22
CA LYS A 220 41.76 -38.07 28.88
C LYS A 220 41.36 -37.00 27.86
N MET A 221 42.22 -36.67 26.90
CA MET A 221 41.90 -35.69 25.85
C MET A 221 40.70 -36.13 25.00
N ILE A 222 40.60 -37.42 24.68
CA ILE A 222 39.44 -37.96 23.94
C ILE A 222 38.17 -37.83 24.80
N VAL A 223 38.21 -38.23 26.07
CA VAL A 223 37.06 -38.10 26.99
C VAL A 223 36.66 -36.64 27.15
N ASP A 224 37.62 -35.74 27.40
CA ASP A 224 37.39 -34.29 27.52
C ASP A 224 36.76 -33.72 26.24
N ALA A 225 37.22 -34.15 25.05
CA ALA A 225 36.63 -33.73 23.77
C ALA A 225 35.20 -34.26 23.58
N TYR A 226 34.92 -35.49 23.99
CA TYR A 226 33.56 -36.05 23.97
C TYR A 226 32.64 -35.38 24.99
N GLU A 227 33.15 -35.04 26.18
CA GLU A 227 32.40 -34.30 27.21
C GLU A 227 32.12 -32.87 26.76
N ALA A 228 33.10 -32.19 26.18
CA ALA A 228 32.91 -30.85 25.59
C ALA A 228 31.83 -30.88 24.51
N LYS A 229 31.89 -31.85 23.59
CA LYS A 229 30.89 -32.01 22.53
C LYS A 229 29.50 -32.38 23.08
N LYS A 230 29.44 -33.18 24.15
CA LYS A 230 28.18 -33.50 24.84
C LYS A 230 27.58 -32.26 25.48
N GLN A 231 28.40 -31.41 26.11
CA GLN A 231 27.93 -30.15 26.69
C GLN A 231 27.42 -29.20 25.62
N GLU A 232 28.15 -29.06 24.50
CA GLU A 232 27.73 -28.25 23.34
C GLU A 232 26.37 -28.73 22.78
N LEU A 233 26.18 -30.04 22.62
CA LEU A 233 24.89 -30.62 22.22
C LEU A 233 23.77 -30.33 23.24
N MET A 234 24.07 -30.36 24.54
CA MET A 234 23.09 -30.06 25.58
C MET A 234 22.71 -28.57 25.58
N THR A 235 23.66 -27.67 25.35
CA THR A 235 23.41 -26.22 25.24
C THR A 235 22.62 -25.90 23.98
N GLU A 236 22.99 -26.44 22.82
CA GLU A 236 22.24 -26.27 21.58
C GLU A 236 20.81 -26.80 21.72
N ASN A 237 20.61 -27.95 22.38
CA ASN A 237 19.27 -28.48 22.61
C ASN A 237 18.42 -27.56 23.50
N ALA A 238 19.03 -26.96 24.53
CA ALA A 238 18.34 -26.02 25.42
C ALA A 238 17.98 -24.72 24.68
N GLU A 239 18.86 -24.21 23.84
CA GLU A 239 18.62 -23.03 22.99
C GLU A 239 17.53 -23.31 21.95
N LEU A 240 17.56 -24.46 21.29
CA LEU A 240 16.50 -24.87 20.35
C LEU A 240 15.13 -24.94 21.04
N ARG A 241 15.06 -25.50 22.25
CA ARG A 241 13.82 -25.50 23.06
C ARG A 241 13.38 -24.09 23.45
N ALA A 242 14.31 -23.18 23.73
CA ALA A 242 14.01 -21.79 24.03
C ALA A 242 13.43 -21.06 22.80
N VAL A 243 14.08 -21.16 21.65
CA VAL A 243 13.60 -20.56 20.40
C VAL A 243 12.21 -21.09 20.02
N LEU A 244 11.99 -22.40 20.13
CA LEU A 244 10.70 -23.02 19.82
C LEU A 244 9.56 -22.50 20.75
N ARG A 245 9.87 -22.22 22.02
CA ARG A 245 8.93 -21.59 22.96
C ARG A 245 8.63 -20.15 22.57
N THR A 246 9.65 -19.38 22.21
CA THR A 246 9.48 -17.98 21.77
C THR A 246 8.64 -17.91 20.51
N THR A 247 8.93 -18.72 19.48
CA THR A 247 8.13 -18.76 18.25
C THR A 247 6.69 -19.17 18.54
N GLN A 248 6.45 -20.13 19.46
CA GLN A 248 5.09 -20.48 19.87
C GLN A 248 4.35 -19.34 20.59
N MET A 249 5.05 -18.52 21.37
CA MET A 249 4.49 -17.34 22.03
C MET A 249 4.17 -16.23 21.02
N GLU A 250 5.11 -15.93 20.11
CA GLU A 250 4.94 -14.94 19.05
C GLU A 250 3.78 -15.31 18.11
N MET A 251 3.66 -16.57 17.70
CA MET A 251 2.55 -17.05 16.88
C MET A 251 1.20 -16.87 17.59
N ARG A 252 1.16 -17.10 18.90
CA ARG A 252 -0.04 -16.91 19.72
C ARG A 252 -0.41 -15.43 19.79
N ASP A 253 0.56 -14.56 20.05
CA ASP A 253 0.34 -13.12 20.17
C ASP A 253 -0.13 -12.52 18.84
N PHE A 254 0.50 -12.91 17.72
CA PHE A 254 0.12 -12.48 16.37
C PHE A 254 -1.34 -12.82 16.05
N LEU A 255 -1.79 -14.02 16.40
CA LEU A 255 -3.15 -14.46 16.08
C LEU A 255 -4.20 -13.88 17.04
N ASN A 256 -3.84 -13.67 18.30
CA ASN A 256 -4.73 -13.06 19.29
C ASN A 256 -4.89 -11.54 19.10
N ALA A 257 -3.87 -10.84 18.61
CA ALA A 257 -3.92 -9.39 18.36
C ALA A 257 -4.97 -9.02 17.28
N SER A 258 -5.15 -9.86 16.25
CA SER A 258 -6.14 -9.60 15.19
C SER A 258 -7.57 -10.03 15.55
N SER A 259 -7.74 -10.95 16.51
CA SER A 259 -9.06 -11.44 16.94
C SER A 259 -9.82 -10.39 17.77
N CYS A 260 -9.10 -9.54 18.53
CA CYS A 260 -9.68 -8.49 19.35
C CYS A 260 -10.23 -7.31 18.53
N ALA A 261 -9.61 -6.99 17.38
CA ALA A 261 -10.03 -5.88 16.51
C ALA A 261 -11.37 -6.10 15.80
N SER A 262 -11.87 -7.35 15.75
CA SER A 262 -13.11 -7.71 15.04
C SER A 262 -14.38 -7.61 15.91
N LYS A 263 -14.26 -7.29 17.21
CA LYS A 263 -15.39 -7.14 18.15
C LYS A 263 -15.71 -5.67 18.50
N ASN A 264 -15.67 -4.76 17.54
CA ASN A 264 -16.27 -3.43 17.71
C ASN A 264 -17.49 -3.27 16.81
N GLY A 265 -18.58 -3.90 17.24
CA GLY A 265 -19.88 -3.86 16.55
C GLY A 265 -21.01 -4.35 17.44
N GLY A 266 -21.29 -3.63 18.54
CA GLY A 266 -22.63 -3.62 19.15
C GLY A 266 -22.86 -4.47 20.41
N SER A 267 -23.42 -3.77 21.40
CA SER A 267 -24.20 -4.23 22.55
C SER A 267 -23.50 -4.50 23.89
N ASN A 268 -23.91 -3.68 24.86
CA ASN A 268 -23.91 -3.93 26.29
C ASN A 268 -24.31 -5.37 26.64
N GLY A 269 -23.60 -5.93 27.62
CA GLY A 269 -23.96 -7.19 28.26
C GLY A 269 -22.75 -7.79 28.98
N ILE A 270 -22.65 -7.54 30.28
CA ILE A 270 -21.78 -8.29 31.20
C ILE A 270 -22.26 -9.73 31.20
N SER A 271 -21.46 -10.63 30.63
CA SER A 271 -21.45 -12.05 31.01
C SER A 271 -20.06 -12.59 30.77
N ASP A 272 -19.44 -12.98 31.89
CA ASP A 272 -18.23 -13.78 32.01
C ASP A 272 -18.37 -15.07 31.19
N ILE A 273 -17.98 -15.00 29.92
CA ILE A 273 -17.94 -16.13 29.01
C ILE A 273 -16.51 -16.22 28.52
N GLU A 274 -15.86 -17.28 28.98
CA GLU A 274 -14.55 -17.76 28.55
C GLU A 274 -14.32 -17.47 27.06
N PRO A 275 -13.20 -16.79 26.70
CA PRO A 275 -12.92 -16.48 25.31
C PRO A 275 -12.94 -17.79 24.50
N PRO A 276 -13.51 -17.77 23.28
CA PRO A 276 -13.65 -18.98 22.47
C PRO A 276 -12.28 -19.65 22.35
N PRO A 277 -12.19 -20.99 22.43
CA PRO A 277 -10.92 -21.68 22.45
C PRO A 277 -10.19 -21.34 21.17
N THR A 278 -9.16 -20.49 21.28
CA THR A 278 -8.28 -20.21 20.16
C THR A 278 -7.69 -21.56 19.73
N PRO A 279 -7.57 -21.87 18.42
CA PRO A 279 -7.07 -23.18 17.95
C PRO A 279 -5.65 -23.53 18.41
N LEU A 280 -4.98 -22.60 19.11
CA LEU A 280 -3.59 -22.62 19.52
C LEU A 280 -3.40 -22.56 21.04
N GLY A 281 -4.43 -22.94 21.81
CA GLY A 281 -4.31 -23.26 23.23
C GLY A 281 -3.42 -24.49 23.43
N GLY A 282 -2.11 -24.26 23.54
CA GLY A 282 -1.11 -25.32 23.71
C GLY A 282 -0.23 -25.06 24.94
N ARG A 283 -0.12 -26.07 25.78
CA ARG A 283 0.74 -26.13 26.96
C ARG A 283 2.22 -26.16 26.49
N THR A 284 3.06 -25.26 27.00
CA THR A 284 4.48 -25.10 26.56
C THR A 284 5.44 -26.10 27.21
N ASP A 285 4.96 -26.80 28.23
CA ASP A 285 5.64 -27.89 28.97
C ASP A 285 5.98 -29.09 28.08
N ILE A 286 5.32 -29.24 26.93
CA ILE A 286 5.59 -30.31 25.97
C ILE A 286 7.02 -30.25 25.39
N PHE A 287 7.62 -29.06 25.38
CA PHE A 287 9.00 -28.85 24.92
C PHE A 287 10.04 -29.23 25.97
N ASP A 288 9.62 -29.50 27.21
CA ASP A 288 10.51 -29.88 28.31
C ASP A 288 10.67 -31.40 28.43
N LEU A 289 9.81 -32.20 27.77
CA LEU A 289 9.91 -33.66 27.75
C LEU A 289 11.14 -34.17 26.96
N PRO A 290 11.62 -35.40 27.24
CA PRO A 290 12.62 -36.06 26.40
C PRO A 290 12.16 -36.12 24.95
N PHE A 291 13.04 -35.76 24.00
CA PHE A 291 12.66 -35.55 22.60
C PHE A 291 11.93 -36.75 21.99
N HIS A 292 12.40 -37.97 22.25
CA HIS A 292 11.78 -39.19 21.74
C HIS A 292 10.34 -39.42 22.23
N MET A 293 9.94 -38.85 23.37
CA MET A 293 8.59 -38.96 23.93
C MET A 293 7.66 -37.85 23.42
N ALA A 294 8.22 -36.69 23.08
CA ALA A 294 7.46 -35.51 22.66
C ALA A 294 7.45 -35.29 21.14
N ARG A 295 8.31 -35.97 20.38
CA ARG A 295 8.53 -35.77 18.94
C ARG A 295 7.22 -35.70 18.16
N ASP A 296 6.40 -36.73 18.27
CA ASP A 296 5.18 -36.86 17.47
C ASP A 296 4.14 -35.81 17.88
N GLN A 297 4.08 -35.46 19.17
CA GLN A 297 3.17 -34.44 19.69
C GLN A 297 3.58 -33.04 19.25
N ILE A 298 4.90 -32.74 19.26
CA ILE A 298 5.46 -31.48 18.76
C ILE A 298 5.21 -31.35 17.26
N GLU A 299 5.52 -32.40 16.50
CA GLU A 299 5.32 -32.42 15.04
C GLU A 299 3.85 -32.23 14.67
N GLN A 300 2.95 -32.99 15.30
CA GLN A 300 1.53 -32.90 15.01
C GLN A 300 0.93 -31.55 15.44
N SER A 301 1.35 -31.03 16.60
CA SER A 301 1.00 -29.67 17.04
C SER A 301 1.43 -28.66 15.97
N LEU A 302 2.70 -28.62 15.59
CA LEU A 302 3.19 -27.66 14.59
C LEU A 302 2.46 -27.78 13.24
N ARG A 303 2.17 -29.00 12.79
CA ARG A 303 1.40 -29.24 11.55
C ARG A 303 0.00 -28.66 11.62
N VAL A 304 -0.72 -28.89 12.73
CA VAL A 304 -2.07 -28.33 12.96
C VAL A 304 -2.02 -26.80 13.03
N LYS A 305 -1.05 -26.23 13.76
CA LYS A 305 -0.89 -24.78 13.88
C LYS A 305 -0.60 -24.13 12.52
N MET A 306 0.26 -24.75 11.72
CA MET A 306 0.60 -24.27 10.37
C MET A 306 -0.61 -24.32 9.43
N ALA A 307 -1.41 -25.40 9.50
CA ALA A 307 -2.64 -25.51 8.71
C ALA A 307 -3.65 -24.40 9.06
N SER A 308 -3.86 -24.14 10.36
CA SER A 308 -4.75 -23.08 10.83
C SER A 308 -4.27 -21.68 10.43
N ILE A 309 -2.97 -21.42 10.47
CA ILE A 309 -2.40 -20.15 9.98
C ILE A 309 -2.62 -19.99 8.48
N LYS A 310 -2.39 -21.06 7.70
CA LYS A 310 -2.57 -21.03 6.25
C LYS A 310 -4.02 -20.74 5.86
N GLU A 311 -4.98 -21.37 6.53
CA GLU A 311 -6.40 -21.12 6.34
C GLU A 311 -6.75 -19.65 6.64
N ARG A 312 -6.26 -19.12 7.78
CA ARG A 312 -6.52 -17.73 8.16
C ARG A 312 -5.92 -16.70 7.21
N ILE A 313 -4.72 -16.95 6.66
CA ILE A 313 -4.10 -16.07 5.66
C ILE A 313 -4.94 -16.03 4.39
N LEU A 314 -5.49 -17.16 3.95
CA LEU A 314 -6.38 -17.22 2.78
C LEU A 314 -7.67 -16.43 3.03
N GLU A 315 -8.30 -16.58 4.20
CA GLU A 315 -9.48 -15.79 4.57
C GLU A 315 -9.21 -14.26 4.56
N LEU A 316 -8.05 -13.84 5.08
CA LEU A 316 -7.65 -12.43 5.08
C LEU A 316 -7.37 -11.89 3.67
N GLN A 317 -6.81 -12.70 2.78
CA GLN A 317 -6.60 -12.32 1.38
C GLN A 317 -7.92 -12.19 0.61
N ASP A 318 -8.89 -13.08 0.85
CA ASP A 318 -10.19 -13.02 0.19
C ASP A 318 -11.04 -11.85 0.69
N THR A 319 -11.00 -11.56 1.99
CA THR A 319 -11.66 -10.38 2.56
C THR A 319 -11.02 -9.08 2.08
N GLN A 320 -9.69 -9.01 1.95
CA GLN A 320 -9.00 -7.85 1.38
C GLN A 320 -9.39 -7.62 -0.09
N LYS A 321 -9.36 -8.67 -0.94
CA LYS A 321 -9.80 -8.55 -2.34
C LYS A 321 -11.26 -8.13 -2.46
N SER A 322 -12.13 -8.66 -1.60
CA SER A 322 -13.55 -8.26 -1.56
C SER A 322 -13.72 -6.79 -1.17
N SER A 323 -12.89 -6.27 -0.26
CA SER A 323 -12.89 -4.86 0.14
C SER A 323 -12.36 -3.95 -0.96
N GLU A 324 -11.28 -4.35 -1.66
CA GLU A 324 -10.72 -3.62 -2.78
C GLU A 324 -11.75 -3.47 -3.92
N MET A 325 -12.44 -4.57 -4.29
CA MET A 325 -13.52 -4.53 -5.28
C MET A 325 -14.69 -3.64 -4.87
N ALA A 326 -15.03 -3.58 -3.56
CA ALA A 326 -16.10 -2.72 -3.07
C ALA A 326 -15.71 -1.22 -3.11
N CYS A 327 -14.44 -0.90 -2.82
CA CYS A 327 -13.92 0.46 -2.96
C CYS A 327 -13.90 0.92 -4.42
N GLU A 328 -13.43 0.07 -5.34
CA GLU A 328 -13.42 0.37 -6.78
C GLU A 328 -14.85 0.56 -7.33
N ALA A 329 -15.80 -0.25 -6.87
CA ALA A 329 -17.21 -0.11 -7.24
C ALA A 329 -17.80 1.22 -6.75
N SER A 330 -17.50 1.63 -5.52
CA SER A 330 -17.97 2.90 -4.93
C SER A 330 -17.33 4.12 -5.60
N GLU A 331 -16.05 4.05 -5.97
CA GLU A 331 -15.36 5.11 -6.72
C GLU A 331 -15.99 5.30 -8.11
N ARG A 332 -16.29 4.19 -8.80
CA ARG A 332 -16.96 4.21 -10.10
C ARG A 332 -18.39 4.74 -10.04
N GLU A 333 -19.10 4.51 -8.94
CA GLU A 333 -20.43 5.08 -8.69
C GLU A 333 -20.35 6.61 -8.56
N LEU A 334 -19.38 7.12 -7.78
CA LEU A 334 -19.14 8.57 -7.64
C LEU A 334 -18.76 9.24 -8.97
N GLU A 335 -17.95 8.60 -9.81
CA GLU A 335 -17.63 9.11 -11.15
C GLU A 335 -18.87 9.22 -12.05
N LEU A 336 -19.75 8.22 -12.01
CA LEU A 336 -20.98 8.22 -12.78
C LEU A 336 -21.97 9.29 -12.28
N GLU A 337 -22.03 9.53 -10.97
CA GLU A 337 -22.82 10.63 -10.41
C GLU A 337 -22.30 11.99 -10.87
N ALA A 338 -20.99 12.20 -10.89
CA ALA A 338 -20.38 13.42 -11.39
C ALA A 338 -20.71 13.67 -12.87
N GLN A 339 -20.60 12.63 -13.72
CA GLN A 339 -20.97 12.71 -15.14
C GLN A 339 -22.46 13.02 -15.34
N LEU A 340 -23.35 12.47 -14.49
CA LEU A 340 -24.77 12.78 -14.53
C LEU A 340 -25.06 14.25 -14.20
N VAL A 341 -24.35 14.82 -13.23
CA VAL A 341 -24.46 16.24 -12.87
C VAL A 341 -24.02 17.13 -14.04
N GLU A 342 -22.91 16.79 -14.68
CA GLU A 342 -22.42 17.52 -15.86
C GLU A 342 -23.41 17.44 -17.03
N ALA A 343 -23.92 16.25 -17.34
CA ALA A 343 -24.93 16.07 -18.38
C ALA A 343 -26.20 16.88 -18.10
N ARG A 344 -26.65 16.93 -16.84
CA ARG A 344 -27.80 17.77 -16.44
C ARG A 344 -27.52 19.25 -16.64
N SER A 345 -26.32 19.73 -16.32
CA SER A 345 -25.91 21.11 -16.55
C SER A 345 -25.96 21.48 -18.04
N ILE A 346 -25.43 20.61 -18.90
CA ILE A 346 -25.45 20.80 -20.36
C ILE A 346 -26.90 20.87 -20.87
N ILE A 347 -27.76 19.96 -20.44
CA ILE A 347 -29.18 19.96 -20.82
C ILE A 347 -29.87 21.26 -20.36
N GLN A 348 -29.58 21.72 -19.14
CA GLN A 348 -30.15 22.96 -18.62
C GLN A 348 -29.68 24.19 -19.41
N GLU A 349 -28.41 24.23 -19.78
CA GLU A 349 -27.86 25.30 -20.63
C GLU A 349 -28.50 25.28 -22.03
N GLN A 350 -28.61 24.10 -22.64
CA GLN A 350 -29.29 23.93 -23.93
C GLN A 350 -30.76 24.36 -23.85
N ALA A 351 -31.48 24.00 -22.79
CA ALA A 351 -32.87 24.42 -22.58
C ALA A 351 -33.00 25.94 -22.40
N SER A 352 -32.05 26.58 -21.69
CA SER A 352 -31.99 28.04 -21.54
C SER A 352 -31.75 28.74 -22.89
N ILE A 353 -30.82 28.23 -23.69
CA ILE A 353 -30.57 28.71 -25.05
C ILE A 353 -31.83 28.55 -25.91
N MET A 354 -32.48 27.39 -25.89
CA MET A 354 -33.72 27.15 -26.63
C MET A 354 -34.85 28.10 -26.20
N SER A 355 -35.01 28.35 -24.90
CA SER A 355 -35.99 29.30 -24.37
C SER A 355 -35.72 30.73 -24.84
N LYS A 356 -34.45 31.18 -24.85
CA LYS A 356 -34.05 32.50 -25.37
C LYS A 356 -34.36 32.64 -26.85
N HIS A 357 -34.16 31.59 -27.65
CA HIS A 357 -34.48 31.59 -29.08
C HIS A 357 -35.99 31.52 -29.34
N ALA A 358 -36.77 30.81 -28.52
CA ALA A 358 -38.23 30.78 -28.60
C ALA A 358 -38.85 32.16 -28.32
N ILE A 359 -38.39 32.86 -27.27
CA ILE A 359 -38.83 34.22 -26.93
C ILE A 359 -38.46 35.22 -28.04
N LYS A 360 -37.28 35.06 -28.66
CA LYS A 360 -36.85 35.91 -29.79
C LYS A 360 -37.69 35.72 -31.06
N LYS A 361 -38.29 34.53 -31.23
CA LYS A 361 -39.14 34.20 -32.40
C LYS A 361 -40.60 34.64 -32.22
N ASP A 362 -41.07 34.76 -30.98
CA ASP A 362 -42.39 35.36 -30.70
C ASP A 362 -42.36 36.89 -30.75
N ASN A 363 -41.21 37.52 -30.47
CA ASN A 363 -41.05 38.97 -30.58
C ASN A 363 -40.82 39.47 -32.03
N SER A 364 -40.71 38.56 -33.02
CA SER A 364 -40.53 38.88 -34.44
C SER A 364 -41.69 38.42 -35.34
N ARG A 365 -42.91 38.38 -34.77
CA ARG A 365 -44.16 38.16 -35.53
C ARG A 365 -44.72 39.41 -36.21
N GLY A 366 -43.90 40.44 -36.42
CA GLY A 366 -44.14 41.52 -37.36
C GLY A 366 -42.95 41.62 -38.31
N VAL A 367 -43.23 41.74 -39.61
CA VAL A 367 -42.27 41.76 -40.74
C VAL A 367 -41.94 40.38 -41.32
N VAL A 368 -42.88 39.90 -42.13
CA VAL A 368 -42.65 38.88 -43.16
C VAL A 368 -41.88 39.53 -44.31
N GLY A 369 -40.78 38.92 -44.76
CA GLY A 369 -40.34 39.09 -46.15
C GLY A 369 -38.84 39.17 -46.49
N HIS A 370 -37.89 38.57 -45.75
CA HIS A 370 -36.51 38.46 -46.28
C HIS A 370 -35.58 37.39 -45.67
N LEU A 371 -36.04 36.15 -45.39
CA LEU A 371 -35.18 35.11 -44.77
C LEU A 371 -35.29 33.74 -45.45
N GLY A 372 -35.35 33.71 -46.78
CA GLY A 372 -35.29 32.46 -47.55
C GLY A 372 -33.86 31.93 -47.71
N VAL A 373 -32.91 32.83 -48.00
CA VAL A 373 -31.56 32.45 -48.44
C VAL A 373 -30.60 32.16 -47.28
N GLU A 374 -30.72 32.85 -46.15
CA GLU A 374 -29.90 32.56 -44.96
C GLU A 374 -30.28 31.25 -44.27
N ARG A 375 -31.54 30.80 -44.44
CA ARG A 375 -32.04 29.58 -43.80
C ARG A 375 -31.51 28.30 -44.44
N GLU A 376 -31.30 28.31 -45.76
CA GLU A 376 -30.66 27.18 -46.48
C GLU A 376 -29.17 27.09 -46.17
N GLY A 377 -28.45 28.21 -46.07
CA GLY A 377 -27.03 28.21 -45.69
C GLY A 377 -26.78 27.70 -44.27
N ILE A 378 -27.64 28.07 -43.31
CA ILE A 378 -27.55 27.59 -41.92
C ILE A 378 -27.90 26.10 -41.81
N LEU A 379 -28.85 25.60 -42.60
CA LEU A 379 -29.20 24.17 -42.63
C LEU A 379 -28.10 23.34 -43.29
N SER A 380 -27.53 23.79 -44.41
CA SER A 380 -26.40 23.14 -45.08
C SER A 380 -25.16 23.08 -44.16
N SER A 381 -24.85 24.17 -43.46
CA SER A 381 -23.73 24.20 -42.50
C SER A 381 -23.99 23.33 -41.26
N ALA A 382 -25.24 23.24 -40.79
CA ALA A 382 -25.59 22.36 -39.68
C ALA A 382 -25.55 20.87 -40.07
N GLU A 383 -25.86 20.53 -41.32
CA GLU A 383 -25.76 19.17 -41.87
C GLU A 383 -24.31 18.76 -42.10
N GLU A 384 -23.46 19.66 -42.59
CA GLU A 384 -22.01 19.46 -42.69
C GLU A 384 -21.37 19.23 -41.31
N ASN A 385 -21.68 20.07 -40.31
CA ASN A 385 -21.20 19.89 -38.94
C ASN A 385 -21.68 18.57 -38.32
N ARG A 386 -22.91 18.14 -38.63
CA ARG A 386 -23.45 16.84 -38.19
C ARG A 386 -22.71 15.68 -38.86
N ALA A 387 -22.38 15.79 -40.15
CA ALA A 387 -21.61 14.78 -40.87
C ALA A 387 -20.20 14.63 -40.29
N VAL A 388 -19.51 15.75 -40.03
CA VAL A 388 -18.17 15.77 -39.41
C VAL A 388 -18.19 15.15 -38.01
N LEU A 389 -19.21 15.44 -37.20
CA LEU A 389 -19.36 14.80 -35.89
C LEU A 389 -19.63 13.30 -35.99
N GLN A 390 -20.44 12.87 -36.96
CA GLN A 390 -20.67 11.45 -37.21
C GLN A 390 -19.40 10.73 -37.66
N GLU A 391 -18.60 11.34 -38.54
CA GLU A 391 -17.28 10.84 -38.94
C GLU A 391 -16.38 10.66 -37.70
N ARG A 392 -16.29 11.70 -36.86
CA ARG A 392 -15.45 11.68 -35.65
C ARG A 392 -15.90 10.62 -34.64
N THR A 393 -17.21 10.39 -34.49
CA THR A 393 -17.71 9.32 -33.62
C THR A 393 -17.39 7.93 -34.16
N LYS A 394 -17.40 7.74 -35.49
CA LYS A 394 -16.98 6.47 -36.11
C LYS A 394 -15.48 6.23 -35.93
N GLU A 395 -14.65 7.25 -36.07
CA GLU A 395 -13.21 7.16 -35.81
C GLU A 395 -12.92 6.75 -34.36
N LEU A 396 -13.56 7.43 -33.38
CA LEU A 396 -13.38 7.10 -31.96
C LEU A 396 -13.87 5.68 -31.63
N ALA A 397 -14.95 5.21 -32.29
CA ALA A 397 -15.41 3.84 -32.14
C ALA A 397 -14.41 2.82 -32.72
N ALA A 398 -13.80 3.12 -33.87
CA ALA A 398 -12.76 2.30 -34.48
C ALA A 398 -11.50 2.26 -33.61
N GLU A 399 -11.07 3.39 -33.07
CA GLU A 399 -9.92 3.50 -32.15
C GLU A 399 -10.15 2.70 -30.86
N ARG A 400 -11.35 2.82 -30.26
CA ARG A 400 -11.74 1.99 -29.10
C ARG A 400 -11.74 0.49 -29.44
N SER A 401 -12.18 0.11 -30.65
CA SER A 401 -12.09 -1.28 -31.09
C SER A 401 -10.66 -1.74 -31.29
N ALA A 402 -9.75 -0.88 -31.76
CA ALA A 402 -8.34 -1.20 -31.95
C ALA A 402 -7.63 -1.38 -30.60
N LEU A 403 -7.87 -0.49 -29.64
CA LEU A 403 -7.32 -0.57 -28.28
C LEU A 403 -7.77 -1.84 -27.56
N ARG A 404 -9.04 -2.25 -27.71
CA ARG A 404 -9.52 -3.53 -27.15
C ARG A 404 -8.81 -4.73 -27.74
N LYS A 405 -8.53 -4.73 -29.05
CA LYS A 405 -7.78 -5.82 -29.70
C LYS A 405 -6.34 -5.88 -29.18
N MET A 406 -5.67 -4.73 -29.09
CA MET A 406 -4.31 -4.65 -28.54
C MET A 406 -4.25 -5.10 -27.08
N ALA A 407 -5.23 -4.76 -26.24
CA ALA A 407 -5.30 -5.23 -24.86
C ALA A 407 -5.40 -6.76 -24.76
N ILE A 408 -6.26 -7.37 -25.59
CA ILE A 408 -6.40 -8.84 -25.65
C ILE A 408 -5.08 -9.48 -26.11
N GLU A 409 -4.38 -8.86 -27.06
CA GLU A 409 -3.11 -9.37 -27.59
C GLU A 409 -1.99 -9.29 -26.54
N LEU A 410 -1.90 -8.19 -25.78
CA LEU A 410 -0.98 -8.05 -24.66
C LEU A 410 -1.27 -9.06 -23.53
N ASP A 411 -2.54 -9.31 -23.21
CA ASP A 411 -2.90 -10.35 -22.22
C ASP A 411 -2.49 -11.74 -22.69
N LYS A 412 -2.61 -12.01 -24.00
CA LYS A 412 -2.16 -13.27 -24.59
C LYS A 412 -0.64 -13.40 -24.54
N GLU A 413 0.12 -12.36 -24.91
CA GLU A 413 1.58 -12.34 -24.80
C GLU A 413 2.04 -12.54 -23.35
N ARG A 414 1.37 -11.89 -22.40
CA ARG A 414 1.66 -12.07 -20.96
C ARG A 414 1.41 -13.50 -20.50
N SER A 415 0.30 -14.10 -20.92
CA SER A 415 0.00 -15.52 -20.65
C SER A 415 1.05 -16.47 -21.25
N GLU A 416 1.53 -16.17 -22.46
CA GLU A 416 2.58 -16.95 -23.11
C GLU A 416 3.93 -16.80 -22.40
N MET A 417 4.29 -15.60 -21.94
CA MET A 417 5.48 -15.37 -21.11
C MET A 417 5.41 -16.12 -19.78
N ASP A 418 4.27 -16.09 -19.09
CA ASP A 418 4.10 -16.81 -17.82
C ASP A 418 4.24 -18.32 -18.01
N LYS A 419 3.68 -18.87 -19.11
CA LYS A 419 3.88 -20.28 -19.48
C LYS A 419 5.34 -20.60 -19.81
N ALA A 420 6.04 -19.72 -20.51
CA ALA A 420 7.45 -19.91 -20.82
C ALA A 420 8.32 -19.88 -19.54
N LYS A 421 7.99 -18.99 -18.60
CA LYS A 421 8.65 -18.92 -17.29
C LYS A 421 8.44 -20.19 -16.47
N LEU A 422 7.22 -20.71 -16.41
CA LEU A 422 6.90 -21.98 -15.76
C LEU A 422 7.71 -23.14 -16.35
N LYS A 423 7.74 -23.26 -17.69
CA LYS A 423 8.55 -24.28 -18.37
C LYS A 423 10.04 -24.17 -18.03
N TYR A 424 10.57 -22.94 -17.99
CA TYR A 424 11.96 -22.71 -17.61
C TYR A 424 12.25 -23.12 -16.17
N GLU A 425 11.35 -22.83 -15.23
CA GLU A 425 11.45 -23.26 -13.83
C GLU A 425 11.37 -24.78 -13.68
N GLU A 426 10.49 -25.45 -14.45
CA GLU A 426 10.39 -26.92 -14.51
C GLU A 426 11.67 -27.54 -15.08
N GLU A 427 12.24 -26.96 -16.15
CA GLU A 427 13.52 -27.39 -16.70
C GLU A 427 14.65 -27.21 -15.67
N GLN A 428 14.71 -26.07 -14.98
CA GLN A 428 15.69 -25.84 -13.90
C GLN A 428 15.54 -26.87 -12.78
N ALA A 429 14.31 -27.19 -12.36
CA ALA A 429 14.05 -28.20 -11.35
C ALA A 429 14.45 -29.61 -11.84
N SER A 430 14.18 -29.94 -13.10
CA SER A 430 14.59 -31.18 -13.76
C SER A 430 16.12 -31.32 -13.80
N TRP A 431 16.82 -30.25 -14.19
CA TRP A 431 18.28 -30.19 -14.17
C TRP A 431 18.84 -30.34 -12.76
N ALA A 432 18.27 -29.66 -11.77
CA ALA A 432 18.69 -29.78 -10.37
C ALA A 432 18.46 -31.20 -9.82
N SER A 433 17.36 -31.86 -10.21
CA SER A 433 17.06 -33.25 -9.87
C SER A 433 18.06 -34.22 -10.52
N THR A 434 18.37 -34.01 -11.80
CA THR A 434 19.36 -34.79 -12.55
C THR A 434 20.75 -34.62 -11.94
N LEU A 435 21.15 -33.39 -11.60
CA LEU A 435 22.43 -33.11 -10.93
C LEU A 435 22.52 -33.80 -9.56
N LYS A 436 21.42 -33.85 -8.80
CA LYS A 436 21.33 -34.60 -7.54
C LYS A 436 21.42 -36.10 -7.75
N SER A 437 20.87 -36.64 -8.83
CA SER A 437 21.00 -38.06 -9.18
C SER A 437 22.43 -38.46 -9.55
N TRP A 438 23.24 -37.49 -10.02
CA TRP A 438 24.66 -37.66 -10.32
C TRP A 438 25.57 -37.39 -9.12
N ALA A 439 25.01 -36.93 -7.98
CA ALA A 439 25.76 -36.79 -6.75
C ALA A 439 26.05 -38.20 -6.18
N PRO A 440 27.32 -38.53 -5.85
CA PRO A 440 27.65 -39.86 -5.35
C PRO A 440 26.91 -40.14 -4.04
N GLY A 441 26.05 -41.17 -4.06
CA GLY A 441 25.31 -41.65 -2.91
C GLY A 441 26.26 -42.20 -1.85
N ARG A 442 26.20 -41.66 -0.63
CA ARG A 442 26.93 -42.19 0.52
C ARG A 442 26.04 -43.22 1.24
N VAL A 443 26.23 -44.49 0.92
CA VAL A 443 25.70 -45.61 1.71
C VAL A 443 26.90 -46.38 2.27
N ASN A 444 26.98 -46.52 3.59
CA ASN A 444 28.01 -47.30 4.30
C ASN A 444 29.48 -46.94 3.97
N GLY A 445 29.83 -45.65 3.97
CA GLY A 445 31.23 -45.23 4.04
C GLY A 445 32.12 -45.57 2.82
N VAL A 446 31.56 -46.04 1.71
CA VAL A 446 32.28 -46.29 0.45
C VAL A 446 31.80 -45.30 -0.60
N VAL A 447 32.74 -44.57 -1.21
CA VAL A 447 32.48 -43.66 -2.34
C VAL A 447 32.56 -44.48 -3.63
N PHE A 448 31.45 -44.64 -4.34
CA PHE A 448 31.45 -45.20 -5.70
C PHE A 448 31.77 -44.10 -6.71
N ASN A 449 32.87 -44.25 -7.44
CA ASN A 449 33.21 -43.38 -8.57
C ASN A 449 32.51 -43.91 -9.84
N SER A 450 31.44 -43.26 -10.28
CA SER A 450 30.79 -43.49 -11.57
C SER A 450 31.57 -42.81 -12.72
N SER A 451 32.89 -43.02 -12.78
CA SER A 451 33.78 -42.18 -13.59
C SER A 451 33.97 -42.66 -15.04
N GLU A 452 33.35 -43.78 -15.45
CA GLU A 452 33.48 -44.31 -16.82
C GLU A 452 32.31 -43.95 -17.75
N ASP A 453 31.08 -43.77 -17.23
CA ASP A 453 29.93 -43.36 -18.07
C ASP A 453 29.89 -41.84 -18.39
N LEU A 454 30.60 -41.02 -17.60
CA LEU A 454 30.61 -39.56 -17.73
C LEU A 454 31.36 -39.02 -18.95
N ARG A 455 32.19 -39.84 -19.63
CA ARG A 455 32.91 -39.40 -20.84
C ARG A 455 32.15 -39.63 -22.13
N GLN A 456 31.22 -40.59 -22.18
CA GLN A 456 30.54 -40.94 -23.42
C GLN A 456 29.30 -40.05 -23.71
N ASP A 457 28.56 -39.62 -22.68
CA ASP A 457 27.28 -38.91 -22.89
C ASP A 457 27.43 -37.38 -23.04
N ALA A 458 28.53 -36.80 -22.51
CA ALA A 458 28.82 -35.37 -22.64
C ALA A 458 29.21 -34.93 -24.07
N GLN A 459 29.54 -35.87 -24.96
CA GLN A 459 29.82 -35.60 -26.37
C GLN A 459 28.56 -35.62 -27.26
N ASN A 460 27.46 -36.24 -26.81
CA ASN A 460 26.27 -36.46 -27.64
C ASN A 460 25.14 -35.43 -27.48
N LYS A 461 25.24 -34.48 -26.52
CA LYS A 461 24.17 -33.51 -26.22
C LYS A 461 24.64 -32.06 -26.14
N ARG A 462 25.42 -31.59 -27.13
CA ARG A 462 25.58 -30.14 -27.35
C ARG A 462 24.45 -29.62 -28.24
N PRO A 463 23.62 -28.66 -27.79
CA PRO A 463 22.72 -27.96 -28.69
C PRO A 463 23.55 -26.99 -29.55
N LEU A 464 23.41 -27.07 -30.88
CA LEU A 464 23.75 -25.94 -31.76
C LEU A 464 22.77 -24.80 -31.46
N TYR A 465 23.19 -23.81 -30.67
CA TYR A 465 22.46 -22.54 -30.58
C TYR A 465 22.69 -21.75 -31.88
N ARG A 466 21.67 -21.69 -32.73
CA ARG A 466 21.54 -20.65 -33.76
C ARG A 466 20.98 -19.42 -33.07
N VAL A 467 21.81 -18.40 -32.90
CA VAL A 467 21.41 -17.08 -32.40
C VAL A 467 20.50 -16.42 -33.46
N PRO A 468 19.32 -15.88 -33.09
CA PRO A 468 18.53 -15.07 -34.00
C PRO A 468 19.26 -13.75 -34.27
N GLU A 469 19.47 -13.42 -35.54
CA GLU A 469 19.97 -12.12 -35.96
C GLU A 469 18.99 -11.01 -35.50
N GLY A 470 19.44 -10.09 -34.64
CA GLY A 470 18.60 -8.91 -34.33
C GLY A 470 18.80 -8.16 -33.02
N CYS A 471 19.76 -8.49 -32.14
CA CYS A 471 19.99 -7.72 -30.91
C CYS A 471 21.47 -7.43 -30.69
N VAL A 472 21.94 -6.34 -31.29
CA VAL A 472 23.21 -5.70 -30.95
C VAL A 472 22.91 -4.67 -29.87
N TRP A 473 23.16 -5.02 -28.60
CA TRP A 473 23.25 -4.03 -27.53
C TRP A 473 24.72 -3.64 -27.36
N PHE A 474 25.04 -2.41 -27.78
CA PHE A 474 26.32 -1.75 -27.55
C PHE A 474 26.50 -1.50 -26.05
N PHE A 475 27.55 -2.08 -25.47
CA PHE A 475 28.16 -1.57 -24.24
C PHE A 475 29.23 -0.55 -24.64
N TYR A 476 29.03 0.72 -24.33
CA TYR A 476 30.10 1.70 -24.20
C TYR A 476 30.46 1.82 -22.72
N GLY A 477 31.76 1.83 -22.45
CA GLY A 477 32.36 1.87 -21.11
C GLY A 477 32.53 3.26 -20.52
#